data_AF-A0A7S1XQI8-F1
#
_entry.id   AF-A0A7S1XQI8-F1
#
_cell.length_a   1.000
_cell.length_b   1.000
_cell.length_c   1.000
_cell.angle_alpha   90.00
_cell.angle_beta   90.00
_cell.angle_gamma   90.00
#
_symmetry.space_group_name_H-M   'P 1'
#
loop_
_entity.id
_entity.type
_entity.pdbx_description
1 polymer ?
#
loop_
_entity_poly.entity_id
_entity_poly.type
_entity_poly.pdbx_seq_one_letter_code
_entity_poly.pdbx_strand_id
1 'polypeptide(L)'
;MRDQGELAQLQRKGDNGGGDEDGGGGDPELDNPNPNPNPNPNPNPDPRSFRSMATPAFTEEYVARRLSCNGPAALGDAVDTMCRLLTNIEAAPAAAEPRRVRLHNAALRSRVIAAHGGLEALLLVGFRRPAAPTGSALEEVLTYAPGATVADARACAVWAEWLREQAAGCALMRDQGELAQLQRKGDNGGGDEDGGGGDPELDNPNPNPN
;
A
#
# COMPACT_ATOMS: atom_id res chain seq x y z
N MET A 1 -22.67 40.37 7.90
CA MET A 1 -22.60 40.36 9.37
C MET A 1 -22.96 38.96 9.82
N ARG A 2 -22.06 38.32 10.59
CA ARG A 2 -22.17 37.01 11.25
C ARG A 2 -22.12 35.79 10.30
N ASP A 3 -21.46 34.67 10.58
CA ASP A 3 -20.96 34.10 11.84
C ASP A 3 -19.61 33.38 11.62
N GLN A 4 -18.66 33.64 12.53
CA GLN A 4 -17.46 32.82 12.76
C GLN A 4 -17.83 31.85 13.90
N GLY A 5 -17.83 30.53 13.65
CA GLY A 5 -17.75 29.49 14.68
C GLY A 5 -16.42 28.76 14.47
N GLU A 6 -15.38 28.93 15.28
CA GLU A 6 -15.23 28.68 16.72
C GLU A 6 -15.12 27.18 17.07
N LEU A 7 -13.87 26.79 17.34
CA LEU A 7 -13.34 25.81 18.29
C LEU A 7 -13.99 24.42 18.43
N ALA A 8 -13.18 23.39 18.18
CA ALA A 8 -13.11 22.23 19.07
C ALA A 8 -11.71 21.62 19.06
N GLN A 9 -11.00 21.84 20.16
CA GLN A 9 -9.79 21.13 20.57
C GLN A 9 -10.17 19.71 21.01
N LEU A 10 -9.38 18.71 20.64
CA LEU A 10 -9.43 17.37 21.25
C LEU A 10 -8.00 16.86 21.43
N GLN A 11 -7.39 17.31 22.52
CA GLN A 11 -6.30 16.62 23.19
C GLN A 11 -6.87 15.37 23.86
N ARG A 12 -6.41 14.17 23.44
CA ARG A 12 -6.55 12.96 24.25
C ARG A 12 -5.19 12.58 24.81
N LYS A 13 -5.00 12.99 26.07
CA LYS A 13 -3.98 12.50 26.99
C LYS A 13 -4.50 11.16 27.55
N GLY A 14 -3.77 10.08 27.30
CA GLY A 14 -4.03 8.76 27.86
C GLY A 14 -2.83 8.33 28.69
N ASP A 15 -2.88 8.65 29.99
CA ASP A 15 -2.14 8.01 31.07
C ASP A 15 -2.74 6.61 31.34
N ASN A 16 -1.90 5.61 31.63
CA ASN A 16 -2.15 4.39 32.42
C ASN A 16 -0.78 3.71 32.59
N GLY A 17 -0.12 3.75 33.76
CA GLY A 17 -0.43 2.95 34.96
C GLY A 17 0.13 1.53 34.73
N GLY A 18 1.23 1.08 35.35
CA GLY A 18 1.47 1.00 36.80
C GLY A 18 1.04 -0.39 37.28
N GLY A 19 1.97 -1.18 37.85
CA GLY A 19 1.65 -2.52 38.38
C GLY A 19 2.89 -3.36 38.66
N ASP A 20 3.33 -3.27 39.91
CA ASP A 20 4.48 -3.91 40.56
C ASP A 20 4.25 -5.40 40.91
N GLU A 21 5.24 -5.94 41.64
CA GLU A 21 5.23 -7.12 42.53
C GLU A 21 5.73 -8.44 41.89
N ASP A 22 6.98 -8.84 42.14
CA ASP A 22 7.54 -9.43 43.39
C ASP A 22 7.09 -10.88 43.63
N GLY A 23 8.07 -11.79 43.65
CA GLY A 23 7.86 -13.20 43.99
C GLY A 23 9.18 -13.99 43.95
N GLY A 24 9.94 -13.92 45.05
CA GLY A 24 11.22 -14.60 45.21
C GLY A 24 11.17 -16.00 45.84
N GLY A 25 12.37 -16.56 46.04
CA GLY A 25 12.69 -17.84 46.71
C GLY A 25 13.38 -18.81 45.74
N GLY A 26 14.63 -19.22 45.85
CA GLY A 26 15.54 -19.32 47.00
C GLY A 26 15.86 -20.80 47.25
N ASP A 27 17.03 -21.30 46.81
CA ASP A 27 17.97 -22.10 47.61
C ASP A 27 19.26 -22.45 46.83
N PRO A 28 20.40 -22.71 47.52
CA PRO A 28 21.76 -22.60 47.00
C PRO A 28 22.46 -23.96 46.74
N GLU A 29 23.73 -23.84 46.35
CA GLU A 29 24.79 -24.85 46.27
C GLU A 29 24.74 -25.81 45.08
N LEU A 30 25.65 -25.60 44.12
CA LEU A 30 26.66 -26.59 43.76
C LEU A 30 27.86 -25.87 43.10
N ASP A 31 29.00 -25.93 43.78
CA ASP A 31 30.33 -25.61 43.26
C ASP A 31 30.65 -26.42 42.00
N ASN A 32 31.04 -25.74 40.92
CA ASN A 32 31.86 -26.36 39.88
C ASN A 32 32.75 -25.32 39.17
N PRO A 33 34.05 -25.21 39.52
CA PRO A 33 34.96 -24.33 38.82
C PRO A 33 35.46 -25.04 37.56
N ASN A 34 34.85 -24.77 36.41
CA ASN A 34 35.47 -25.10 35.14
C ASN A 34 35.60 -23.83 34.28
N PRO A 35 36.82 -23.32 34.04
CA PRO A 35 37.04 -22.16 33.21
C PRO A 35 36.91 -22.59 31.75
N ASN A 36 35.70 -22.54 31.20
CA ASN A 36 35.55 -22.67 29.76
C ASN A 36 36.03 -21.35 29.13
N PRO A 37 37.11 -21.36 28.32
CA PRO A 37 37.55 -20.16 27.64
C PRO A 37 36.44 -19.71 26.70
N ASN A 38 36.08 -18.44 26.80
CA ASN A 38 35.14 -17.79 25.93
C ASN A 38 35.86 -17.34 24.65
N PRO A 39 35.65 -17.98 23.49
CA PRO A 39 35.75 -17.29 22.23
C PRO A 39 34.32 -17.14 21.70
N ASN A 40 33.60 -16.14 22.19
CA ASN A 40 32.57 -15.56 21.36
C ASN A 40 33.21 -14.39 20.60
N PRO A 41 33.77 -14.62 19.39
CA PRO A 41 34.09 -13.51 18.51
C PRO A 41 32.75 -12.98 18.03
N ASN A 42 32.15 -12.06 18.78
CA ASN A 42 31.10 -11.23 18.20
C ASN A 42 31.80 -10.46 17.09
N PRO A 43 31.60 -10.81 15.80
CA PRO A 43 32.27 -10.13 14.72
C PRO A 43 31.72 -8.72 14.78
N ASN A 44 32.56 -7.75 15.16
CA ASN A 44 32.20 -6.35 15.06
C ASN A 44 31.74 -6.15 13.61
N PRO A 45 30.44 -5.90 13.34
CA PRO A 45 29.97 -5.76 11.98
C PRO A 45 30.73 -4.57 11.42
N ASP A 46 31.60 -4.83 10.44
CA ASP A 46 32.37 -3.79 9.80
C ASP A 46 31.37 -2.71 9.36
N PRO A 47 31.50 -1.45 9.82
CA PRO A 47 30.59 -0.37 9.40
C PRO A 47 30.64 -0.11 7.90
N ARG A 48 31.60 -0.72 7.17
CA ARG A 48 31.68 -0.75 5.70
C ARG A 48 30.95 -1.93 5.06
N SER A 49 30.54 -2.93 5.85
CA SER A 49 29.72 -4.08 5.43
C SER A 49 28.21 -3.80 5.51
N PHE A 50 27.82 -2.57 5.89
CA PHE A 50 26.73 -1.91 5.20
C PHE A 50 27.20 -1.59 3.78
N ARG A 51 27.46 -2.66 3.02
CA ARG A 51 27.43 -2.72 1.57
C ARG A 51 26.35 -1.74 1.22
N SER A 52 26.78 -0.60 0.67
CA SER A 52 25.95 0.50 0.23
C SER A 52 24.56 -0.05 0.02
N MET A 53 23.64 0.20 0.96
CA MET A 53 22.22 0.02 0.69
C MET A 53 21.95 1.09 -0.34
N ALA A 54 22.46 0.84 -1.55
CA ALA A 54 22.17 1.55 -2.75
C ALA A 54 20.67 1.42 -2.76
N THR A 55 20.02 2.52 -2.39
CA THR A 55 18.59 2.71 -2.49
C THR A 55 18.20 1.98 -3.76
N PRO A 56 17.44 0.87 -3.66
CA PRO A 56 17.32 -0.07 -4.75
C PRO A 56 17.09 0.76 -6.00
N ALA A 57 18.02 0.64 -6.95
CA ALA A 57 17.94 1.43 -8.17
C ALA A 57 16.51 1.27 -8.65
N PHE A 58 15.89 2.39 -8.97
CA PHE A 58 14.47 2.46 -9.19
C PHE A 58 14.14 1.74 -10.50
N THR A 59 14.03 0.42 -10.44
CA THR A 59 13.91 -0.47 -11.59
C THR A 59 12.45 -0.69 -11.94
N GLU A 60 12.18 -1.04 -13.19
CA GLU A 60 10.85 -1.42 -13.67
C GLU A 60 10.26 -2.55 -12.84
N GLU A 61 11.07 -3.56 -12.50
CA GLU A 61 10.65 -4.71 -11.69
C GLU A 61 10.27 -4.32 -10.25
N TYR A 62 11.00 -3.38 -9.65
CA TYR A 62 10.65 -2.86 -8.32
C TYR A 62 9.29 -2.16 -8.35
N VAL A 63 9.06 -1.30 -9.34
CA VAL A 63 7.81 -0.55 -9.46
C VAL A 63 6.65 -1.50 -9.79
N ALA A 64 6.85 -2.45 -10.70
CA ALA A 64 5.86 -3.48 -11.02
C ALA A 64 5.43 -4.28 -9.78
N ARG A 65 6.39 -4.70 -8.96
CA ARG A 65 6.13 -5.41 -7.70
C ARG A 65 5.36 -4.55 -6.69
N ARG A 66 5.57 -3.24 -6.68
CA ARG A 66 4.81 -2.31 -5.82
C ARG A 66 3.39 -2.11 -6.33
N LEU A 67 3.24 -1.97 -7.65
CA LEU A 67 1.94 -1.82 -8.29
C LEU A 67 1.06 -3.07 -8.14
N SER A 68 1.65 -4.26 -8.13
CA SER A 68 0.91 -5.52 -7.91
C SER A 68 0.37 -5.68 -6.48
N CYS A 69 0.78 -4.84 -5.53
CA CYS A 69 0.18 -4.79 -4.20
C CYS A 69 -1.22 -4.14 -4.18
N ASN A 70 -1.63 -3.48 -5.26
CA ASN A 70 -2.94 -2.83 -5.34
C ASN A 70 -4.04 -3.84 -5.72
N GLY A 71 -5.28 -3.51 -5.36
CA GLY A 71 -6.45 -4.19 -5.94
C GLY A 71 -6.61 -3.88 -7.43
N PRO A 72 -7.27 -4.76 -8.21
CA PRO A 72 -7.36 -4.60 -9.68
C PRO A 72 -8.02 -3.28 -10.09
N ALA A 73 -9.07 -2.85 -9.38
CA ALA A 73 -9.73 -1.56 -9.64
C ALA A 73 -8.79 -0.36 -9.41
N ALA A 74 -8.10 -0.32 -8.26
CA ALA A 74 -7.16 0.76 -7.93
C ALA A 74 -5.97 0.80 -8.90
N LEU A 75 -5.46 -0.36 -9.31
CA LEU A 75 -4.40 -0.47 -10.31
C LEU A 75 -4.87 0.06 -11.67
N GLY A 76 -6.07 -0.34 -12.11
CA GLY A 76 -6.68 0.15 -13.36
C GLY A 76 -6.85 1.66 -13.37
N ASP A 77 -7.42 2.23 -12.29
CA ASP A 77 -7.61 3.67 -12.14
C ASP A 77 -6.28 4.45 -12.18
N ALA A 78 -5.24 3.91 -11.53
CA ALA A 78 -3.91 4.49 -11.54
C ALA A 78 -3.32 4.49 -12.95
N VAL A 79 -3.33 3.33 -13.62
CA VAL A 79 -2.79 3.15 -14.98
C VAL A 79 -3.53 4.04 -15.98
N ASP A 80 -4.86 4.05 -15.97
CA ASP A 80 -5.65 4.89 -16.88
C ASP A 80 -5.41 6.38 -16.68
N THR A 81 -5.19 6.80 -15.43
CA THR A 81 -4.84 8.19 -15.14
C THR A 81 -3.44 8.51 -15.67
N MET A 82 -2.45 7.62 -15.49
CA MET A 82 -1.11 7.80 -16.03
C MET A 82 -1.10 7.82 -17.57
N CYS A 83 -1.83 6.91 -18.23
CA CYS A 83 -1.97 6.91 -19.68
C CYS A 83 -2.55 8.22 -20.21
N ARG A 84 -3.61 8.76 -19.58
CA ARG A 84 -4.19 10.05 -19.98
C ARG A 84 -3.19 11.20 -19.89
N LEU A 85 -2.35 11.23 -18.85
CA LEU A 85 -1.29 12.24 -18.73
C LEU A 85 -0.31 12.16 -19.91
N LEU A 86 0.12 10.94 -20.25
CA LEU A 86 1.04 10.71 -21.37
C LEU A 86 0.42 11.02 -22.72
N THR A 87 -0.84 10.65 -22.95
CA THR A 87 -1.58 11.01 -24.18
C THR A 87 -1.70 12.52 -24.34
N ASN A 88 -1.94 13.27 -23.26
CA ASN A 88 -1.97 14.74 -23.33
C ASN A 88 -0.61 15.35 -23.70
N ILE A 89 0.49 14.74 -23.25
CA ILE A 89 1.85 15.16 -23.62
C ILE A 89 2.13 14.80 -25.09
N GLU A 90 1.73 13.62 -25.56
CA GLU A 90 1.89 13.19 -26.95
C GLU A 90 1.07 14.04 -27.92
N ALA A 91 -0.15 14.43 -27.54
CA ALA A 91 -1.01 15.29 -28.35
C ALA A 91 -0.44 16.71 -28.54
N ALA A 92 0.34 17.21 -27.57
CA ALA A 92 0.91 18.55 -27.61
C ALA A 92 2.35 18.56 -27.04
N PRO A 93 3.34 17.99 -27.75
CA PRO A 93 4.67 17.77 -27.21
C PRO A 93 5.42 19.09 -26.93
N ALA A 94 5.12 20.17 -27.66
CA ALA A 94 5.75 21.47 -27.41
C ALA A 94 5.09 22.24 -26.25
N ALA A 95 3.90 21.85 -25.79
CA ALA A 95 3.16 22.57 -24.76
C ALA A 95 3.73 22.26 -23.36
N ALA A 96 4.03 23.30 -22.59
CA ALA A 96 4.54 23.16 -21.22
C ALA A 96 3.47 22.71 -20.21
N GLU A 97 2.21 23.04 -20.46
CA GLU A 97 1.09 22.76 -19.56
C GLU A 97 0.84 21.26 -19.32
N PRO A 98 0.67 20.40 -20.34
CA PRO A 98 0.44 18.96 -20.12
C PRO A 98 1.64 18.24 -19.49
N ARG A 99 2.83 18.85 -19.56
CA ARG A 99 4.06 18.33 -18.96
C ARG A 99 4.17 18.62 -17.46
N ARG A 100 3.28 19.45 -16.90
CA ARG A 100 3.30 19.85 -15.49
C ARG A 100 2.09 19.25 -14.77
N VAL A 101 2.35 18.41 -13.79
CA VAL A 101 1.30 17.71 -13.04
C VAL A 101 1.41 18.06 -11.57
N ARG A 102 0.40 18.71 -11.03
CA ARG A 102 0.33 19.09 -9.62
C ARG A 102 0.04 17.87 -8.74
N LEU A 103 0.91 17.58 -7.78
CA LEU A 103 0.73 16.49 -6.82
C LEU A 103 -0.46 16.71 -5.89
N HIS A 104 -0.96 17.93 -5.75
CA HIS A 104 -2.19 18.22 -5.01
C HIS A 104 -3.48 18.04 -5.84
N ASN A 105 -3.39 17.68 -7.13
CA ASN A 105 -4.56 17.42 -7.95
C ASN A 105 -5.38 16.25 -7.36
N ALA A 106 -6.68 16.46 -7.15
CA ALA A 106 -7.53 15.48 -6.48
C ALA A 106 -7.60 14.12 -7.21
N ALA A 107 -7.69 14.13 -8.55
CA ALA A 107 -7.73 12.91 -9.35
C ALA A 107 -6.38 12.17 -9.31
N LEU A 108 -5.27 12.90 -9.43
CA LEU A 108 -3.94 12.30 -9.32
C LEU A 108 -3.70 11.71 -7.92
N ARG A 109 -4.07 12.45 -6.86
CA ARG A 109 -3.90 12.00 -5.47
C ARG A 109 -4.67 10.74 -5.17
N SER A 110 -5.96 10.73 -5.51
CA SER A 110 -6.87 9.64 -5.19
C SER A 110 -6.58 8.38 -5.99
N ARG A 111 -6.09 8.50 -7.23
CA ARG A 111 -5.90 7.34 -8.13
C ARG A 111 -4.46 6.88 -8.24
N VAL A 112 -3.52 7.80 -8.41
CA VAL A 112 -2.12 7.45 -8.69
C VAL A 112 -1.27 7.50 -7.42
N ILE A 113 -1.34 8.58 -6.64
CA ILE A 113 -0.50 8.73 -5.45
C ILE A 113 -0.95 7.81 -4.32
N ALA A 114 -2.24 7.56 -4.19
CA ALA A 114 -2.77 6.60 -3.23
C ALA A 114 -2.44 5.14 -3.58
N ALA A 115 -2.14 4.84 -4.85
CA ALA A 115 -1.75 3.51 -5.28
C ALA A 115 -0.29 3.21 -4.90
N HIS A 116 -0.04 2.02 -4.36
CA HIS A 116 1.32 1.55 -4.06
C HIS A 116 2.17 1.55 -5.32
N GLY A 117 3.27 2.31 -5.34
CA GLY A 117 4.15 2.39 -6.52
C GLY A 117 3.70 3.36 -7.61
N GLY A 118 2.57 4.08 -7.47
CA GLY A 118 2.05 4.94 -8.53
C GLY A 118 2.87 6.22 -8.76
N LEU A 119 3.39 6.84 -7.69
CA LEU A 119 4.35 7.93 -7.84
C LEU A 119 5.65 7.42 -8.48
N GLU A 120 6.08 6.23 -8.08
CA GLU A 120 7.27 5.61 -8.60
C GLU A 120 7.15 5.31 -10.10
N ALA A 121 5.99 4.83 -10.53
CA ALA A 121 5.68 4.70 -11.95
C ALA A 121 5.85 6.02 -12.71
N LEU A 122 5.32 7.14 -12.20
CA LEU A 122 5.50 8.44 -12.85
C LEU A 122 6.98 8.83 -12.99
N LEU A 123 7.79 8.62 -11.94
CA LEU A 123 9.21 8.97 -11.97
C LEU A 123 10.00 8.09 -12.95
N LEU A 124 9.67 6.80 -13.01
CA LEU A 124 10.26 5.83 -13.93
C LEU A 124 9.95 6.20 -15.39
N VAL A 125 8.71 6.62 -15.66
CA VAL A 125 8.19 7.07 -16.96
C VAL A 125 8.87 8.35 -17.48
N GLY A 126 9.58 9.08 -16.61
CA GLY A 126 10.33 10.27 -16.98
C GLY A 126 9.84 11.57 -16.35
N PHE A 127 8.82 11.52 -15.49
CA PHE A 127 8.52 12.66 -14.63
C PHE A 127 9.66 12.89 -13.64
N ARG A 128 9.85 14.14 -13.25
CA ARG A 128 10.84 14.57 -12.28
C ARG A 128 10.19 15.42 -11.22
N ARG A 129 10.59 15.20 -9.97
CA ARG A 129 10.34 16.16 -8.90
C ARG A 129 11.28 17.35 -9.11
N PRO A 130 10.81 18.60 -9.01
CA PRO A 130 11.67 19.76 -9.00
C PRO A 130 12.63 19.61 -7.82
N ALA A 131 13.89 19.99 -8.02
CA ALA A 131 14.84 20.07 -6.93
C ALA A 131 14.22 20.94 -5.83
N ALA A 132 14.25 20.45 -4.59
CA ALA A 132 13.55 21.06 -3.46
C ALA A 132 13.78 22.57 -3.49
N PRO A 133 12.72 23.38 -3.62
CA PRO A 133 12.93 24.78 -3.80
C PRO A 133 13.40 25.38 -2.49
N THR A 134 14.47 26.15 -2.58
CA THR A 134 15.10 26.81 -1.45
C THR A 134 14.17 27.91 -0.93
N GLY A 135 13.28 27.58 0.01
CA GLY A 135 12.68 28.58 0.90
C GLY A 135 11.24 29.04 0.64
N SER A 136 10.36 28.29 -0.02
CA SER A 136 8.92 28.58 0.05
C SER A 136 8.08 27.32 -0.14
N ALA A 137 6.86 27.33 0.41
CA ALA A 137 5.84 26.27 0.35
C ALA A 137 5.33 26.06 -1.09
N LEU A 138 6.25 25.70 -1.97
CA LEU A 138 6.04 25.62 -3.40
C LEU A 138 5.23 24.38 -3.72
N GLU A 139 4.22 24.59 -4.57
CA GLU A 139 3.40 23.55 -5.14
C GLU A 139 4.29 22.36 -5.56
N GLU A 140 4.04 21.20 -4.98
CA GLU A 140 4.67 19.97 -5.42
C GLU A 140 4.17 19.65 -6.84
N VAL A 141 4.95 20.04 -7.85
CA VAL A 141 4.60 19.84 -9.27
C VAL A 141 5.59 18.87 -9.89
N LEU A 142 5.13 17.74 -10.41
CA LEU A 142 5.94 16.87 -11.27
C LEU A 142 6.07 17.48 -12.66
N THR A 143 7.27 17.42 -13.24
CA THR A 143 7.53 17.94 -14.59
C THR A 143 8.07 16.84 -15.50
N TYR A 144 7.56 16.75 -16.73
CA TYR A 144 8.03 15.85 -17.77
C TYR A 144 9.04 16.54 -18.69
N ALA A 145 10.25 15.99 -18.81
CA ALA A 145 11.37 16.67 -19.46
C ALA A 145 11.10 16.99 -20.95
N PRO A 146 11.41 18.21 -21.44
CA PRO A 146 11.18 18.65 -22.83
C PRO A 146 11.84 17.78 -23.90
N GLY A 147 12.90 17.02 -23.55
CA GLY A 147 13.62 16.12 -24.44
C GLY A 147 13.36 14.63 -24.22
N ALA A 148 12.52 14.24 -23.26
CA ALA A 148 12.05 12.86 -23.19
C ALA A 148 11.24 12.59 -24.46
N THR A 149 11.69 11.61 -25.24
CA THR A 149 11.19 11.39 -26.59
C THR A 149 9.79 10.78 -26.51
N VAL A 150 8.98 10.96 -27.57
CA VAL A 150 7.71 10.24 -27.70
C VAL A 150 7.94 8.72 -27.67
N ALA A 151 9.15 8.24 -28.01
CA ALA A 151 9.53 6.84 -27.85
C ALA A 151 9.55 6.40 -26.37
N ASP A 152 9.98 7.28 -25.45
CA ASP A 152 9.90 7.02 -24.00
C ASP A 152 8.45 6.95 -23.53
N ALA A 153 7.58 7.83 -24.05
CA ALA A 153 6.14 7.77 -23.77
C ALA A 153 5.48 6.49 -24.32
N ARG A 154 5.93 6.00 -25.50
CA ARG A 154 5.47 4.73 -26.07
C ARG A 154 5.97 3.52 -25.29
N ALA A 155 7.20 3.52 -24.80
CA ALA A 155 7.70 2.51 -23.88
C ALA A 155 6.81 2.45 -22.61
N CYS A 156 6.35 3.62 -22.14
CA CYS A 156 5.41 3.70 -21.03
C CYS A 156 4.01 3.18 -21.39
N ALA A 157 3.56 3.32 -22.63
CA ALA A 157 2.30 2.73 -23.10
C ALA A 157 2.38 1.20 -23.16
N VAL A 158 3.49 0.65 -23.68
CA VAL A 158 3.76 -0.81 -23.67
C VAL A 158 3.82 -1.32 -22.22
N TRP A 159 4.47 -0.57 -21.34
CA TRP A 159 4.57 -0.91 -19.93
C TRP A 159 3.20 -0.84 -19.21
N ALA A 160 2.34 0.12 -19.58
CA ALA A 160 0.98 0.23 -19.07
C ALA A 160 0.08 -0.94 -19.54
N GLU A 161 0.19 -1.35 -20.81
CA GLU A 161 -0.50 -2.55 -21.31
C GLU A 161 -0.04 -3.81 -20.58
N TRP A 162 1.27 -3.99 -20.41
CA TRP A 162 1.82 -5.09 -19.63
C TRP A 162 1.27 -5.09 -18.18
N LEU A 163 1.20 -3.92 -17.53
CA LEU A 163 0.60 -3.80 -16.19
C LEU A 163 -0.89 -4.15 -16.18
N ARG A 164 -1.66 -3.81 -17.22
CA ARG A 164 -3.07 -4.21 -17.35
C ARG A 164 -3.20 -5.72 -17.48
N GLU A 165 -2.36 -6.36 -18.28
CA GLU A 165 -2.33 -7.82 -18.41
C GLU A 165 -1.99 -8.49 -17.08
N GLN A 166 -0.99 -7.98 -16.35
CA GLN A 166 -0.66 -8.49 -15.02
C GLN A 166 -1.81 -8.28 -14.02
N ALA A 167 -2.48 -7.14 -14.06
CA ALA A 167 -3.65 -6.87 -13.22
C ALA A 167 -4.79 -7.86 -13.49
N ALA A 168 -5.07 -8.13 -14.77
CA ALA A 168 -6.08 -9.10 -15.19
C ALA A 168 -5.69 -10.52 -14.76
N GLY A 169 -4.42 -10.90 -14.90
CA GLY A 169 -3.91 -12.19 -14.43
C GLY A 169 -4.02 -12.37 -12.92
N CYS A 170 -3.68 -11.35 -12.14
CA CYS A 170 -3.83 -11.36 -10.68
C CYS A 170 -5.30 -11.45 -10.23
N ALA A 171 -6.22 -10.78 -10.93
CA ALA A 171 -7.65 -10.90 -10.65
C ALA A 171 -8.14 -12.33 -10.88
N LEU A 172 -7.76 -12.93 -12.01
CA LEU A 172 -8.14 -14.30 -12.37
C LEU A 172 -7.63 -15.33 -11.35
N MET A 173 -6.41 -15.15 -10.84
CA MET A 173 -5.83 -16.01 -9.80
C MET A 173 -6.54 -15.89 -8.45
N ARG A 174 -7.03 -14.70 -8.07
CA ARG A 174 -7.84 -14.54 -6.85
C ARG A 174 -9.21 -15.20 -6.98
N ASP A 175 -9.89 -14.98 -8.10
CA ASP A 175 -11.20 -15.58 -8.34
C ASP A 175 -11.12 -17.11 -8.34
N GLN A 176 -10.06 -17.70 -8.90
CA GLN A 176 -9.81 -19.14 -8.82
C GLN A 176 -9.54 -19.62 -7.39
N GLY A 177 -8.80 -18.85 -6.59
CA GLY A 177 -8.58 -19.15 -5.18
C GLY A 177 -9.86 -19.13 -4.35
N GLU A 178 -10.77 -18.20 -4.64
CA GLU A 178 -12.07 -18.08 -3.98
C GLU A 178 -13.04 -19.20 -4.40
N LEU A 179 -13.08 -19.53 -5.69
CA LEU A 179 -13.80 -20.69 -6.22
C LEU A 179 -13.31 -22.01 -5.59
N ALA A 180 -12.01 -22.19 -5.44
CA ALA A 180 -11.44 -23.37 -4.80
C ALA A 180 -11.79 -23.46 -3.31
N GLN A 181 -11.91 -22.32 -2.60
CA GLN A 181 -12.37 -22.30 -1.21
C GLN A 181 -13.87 -22.63 -1.08
N LEU A 182 -14.70 -22.12 -1.99
CA LEU A 182 -16.14 -22.44 -2.02
C LEU A 182 -16.39 -23.92 -2.34
N GLN A 183 -15.62 -24.52 -3.25
CA GLN A 183 -15.70 -25.95 -3.55
C GLN A 183 -15.34 -26.82 -2.34
N ARG A 184 -14.31 -26.46 -1.57
CA ARG A 184 -13.99 -27.17 -0.31
C ARG A 184 -15.07 -27.05 0.76
N LYS A 185 -15.82 -25.94 0.77
CA LYS A 185 -16.90 -25.71 1.74
C LYS A 185 -18.18 -26.47 1.35
N GLY A 186 -18.37 -26.79 0.07
CA GLY A 186 -19.51 -27.57 -0.42
C GLY A 186 -19.44 -29.08 -0.13
N ASP A 187 -18.23 -29.64 0.04
CA ASP A 187 -18.05 -31.09 0.27
C ASP A 187 -18.21 -31.53 1.74
N ASN A 188 -18.25 -30.59 2.70
CA ASN A 188 -18.42 -30.90 4.12
C ASN A 188 -19.89 -30.86 4.60
N GLY A 189 -20.85 -30.83 3.67
CA GLY A 189 -22.30 -30.72 3.97
C GLY A 189 -23.08 -32.03 3.97
N GLY A 190 -22.40 -33.19 3.99
CA GLY A 190 -23.05 -34.51 4.10
C GLY A 190 -22.92 -35.05 5.53
N GLY A 191 -23.83 -34.66 6.42
CA GLY A 191 -23.82 -35.11 7.81
C GLY A 191 -25.16 -34.87 8.48
N ASP A 192 -26.07 -35.79 8.20
CA ASP A 192 -27.16 -36.25 9.08
C ASP A 192 -28.31 -35.26 9.36
N GLU A 193 -29.23 -35.22 8.39
CA GLU A 193 -30.65 -35.00 8.65
C GLU A 193 -31.21 -36.20 9.43
N ASP A 194 -31.03 -36.21 10.76
CA ASP A 194 -31.79 -37.08 11.65
C ASP A 194 -32.43 -36.27 12.77
N GLY A 195 -33.75 -36.06 12.62
CA GLY A 195 -34.66 -36.24 13.74
C GLY A 195 -35.16 -34.99 14.46
N GLY A 196 -36.47 -34.79 14.36
CA GLY A 196 -37.27 -34.41 15.53
C GLY A 196 -38.01 -33.09 15.37
N GLY A 197 -39.31 -33.20 15.06
CA GLY A 197 -40.22 -32.08 15.01
C GLY A 197 -40.35 -31.35 16.35
N GLY A 198 -40.39 -30.03 16.26
CA GLY A 198 -40.89 -29.14 17.30
C GLY A 198 -41.97 -28.27 16.68
N ASP A 199 -43.10 -28.21 17.36
CA ASP A 199 -44.40 -27.67 16.98
C ASP A 199 -44.41 -26.30 16.26
N PRO A 200 -45.40 -26.06 15.36
CA PRO A 200 -45.73 -24.73 14.90
C PRO A 200 -46.45 -23.96 16.02
N GLU A 201 -45.69 -23.27 16.87
CA GLU A 201 -46.25 -22.25 17.75
C GLU A 201 -46.67 -21.05 16.88
N LEU A 202 -47.98 -20.93 16.78
CA LEU A 202 -48.74 -19.77 16.32
C LEU A 202 -48.38 -18.53 17.18
N ASP A 203 -48.88 -17.37 16.75
CA ASP A 203 -48.81 -16.05 17.42
C ASP A 203 -47.49 -15.28 17.19
N ASN A 204 -47.45 -14.02 16.74
CA ASN A 204 -48.48 -12.99 16.68
C ASN A 204 -47.94 -11.80 15.85
N PRO A 205 -48.68 -11.24 14.88
CA PRO A 205 -48.31 -9.96 14.26
C PRO A 205 -48.61 -8.81 15.23
N ASN A 206 -47.59 -8.10 15.70
CA ASN A 206 -47.76 -6.79 16.32
C ASN A 206 -47.42 -5.68 15.33
N PRO A 207 -48.41 -4.98 14.73
CA PRO A 207 -48.20 -3.73 14.03
C PRO A 207 -48.28 -2.57 15.04
N ASN A 208 -47.16 -1.93 15.34
CA ASN A 208 -47.20 -0.62 15.97
C ASN A 208 -46.60 0.45 15.05
N PRO A 209 -47.44 1.34 14.48
CA PRO A 209 -47.01 2.56 13.83
C PRO A 209 -46.91 3.70 14.85
N ASN A 210 -45.78 4.40 14.85
CA ASN A 210 -45.72 5.78 15.34
C ASN A 210 -44.76 6.59 14.46
#